data_AF-R4L997-F1
#
_entry.id   AF-R4L997-F1
#
_cell.length_a   1.000
_cell.length_b   1.000
_cell.length_c   1.000
_cell.angle_alpha   90.00
_cell.angle_beta   90.00
_cell.angle_gamma   90.00
#
_symmetry.space_group_name_H-M   'P 1'
#
loop_
_entity.id
_entity.type
_entity.pdbx_description
1 polymer ?
#
loop_
_entity_poly.entity_id
_entity_poly.type
_entity_poly.pdbx_seq_one_letter_code
_entity_poly.pdbx_strand_id
1 'polypeptide(L)'
;MSVWDDPDLRAGGEFVKLENRGDRVSGLITAVRSHTFDDGKKVPQVLFVDDVTGDERTWTAGQVQAKTKLSELRPEAGDWFSAELTDIERRAGGKTLKHFSIEVNRGGRPAAGAAAAGAAAAQQTDMASVFANLTPEQRAALQQQAATAPPF
;
A
#
# COMPACT_ATOMS: atom_id res chain seq x y z
N MET A 1 10.20 35.14 15.00
CA MET A 1 9.78 33.84 14.46
C MET A 1 10.78 32.80 14.93
N SER A 2 10.30 31.70 15.50
CA SER A 2 11.14 30.68 16.14
C SER A 2 11.61 29.69 15.08
N VAL A 3 12.82 29.14 15.27
CA VAL A 3 13.38 28.04 14.45
C VAL A 3 12.42 26.83 14.35
N TRP A 4 11.52 26.67 15.32
CA TRP A 4 10.48 25.64 15.39
C TRP A 4 9.31 25.78 14.41
N ASP A 5 9.15 26.95 13.77
CA ASP A 5 8.12 27.19 12.74
C ASP A 5 8.62 26.81 11.34
N ASP A 6 9.89 26.46 11.20
CA ASP A 6 10.42 26.02 9.92
C ASP A 6 9.85 24.63 9.61
N PRO A 7 9.06 24.47 8.53
CA PRO A 7 8.54 23.17 8.18
C PRO A 7 9.68 22.17 8.01
N ASP A 8 10.86 22.59 7.54
CA ASP A 8 12.04 21.74 7.38
C ASP A 8 12.53 21.15 8.71
N LEU A 9 12.28 21.82 9.84
CA LEU A 9 12.63 21.39 11.20
C LEU A 9 11.59 20.52 11.90
N ARG A 10 10.41 20.29 11.31
CA ARG A 10 9.57 19.18 11.77
C ARG A 10 10.37 17.90 11.56
N ALA A 11 10.82 17.32 12.67
CA ALA A 11 11.52 16.05 12.71
C ALA A 11 10.76 15.05 11.83
N GLY A 12 11.36 14.67 10.70
CA GLY A 12 10.83 13.57 9.91
C GLY A 12 10.79 12.35 10.83
N GLY A 13 9.64 11.69 10.89
CA GLY A 13 9.47 10.46 11.66
C GLY A 13 10.45 9.35 11.25
N GLU A 14 10.36 8.19 11.87
CA GLU A 14 11.33 7.10 11.71
C GLU A 14 11.63 6.79 10.23
N PHE A 15 12.93 6.75 9.87
CA PHE A 15 13.33 6.48 8.49
C PHE A 15 13.14 5.02 8.13
N VAL A 16 12.27 4.75 7.16
CA VAL A 16 12.02 3.40 6.66
C VAL A 16 12.87 3.14 5.42
N LYS A 17 13.47 1.95 5.37
CA LYS A 17 14.23 1.46 4.23
C LYS A 17 13.61 0.18 3.70
N LEU A 18 13.16 0.24 2.45
CA LEU A 18 12.73 -0.94 1.71
C LEU A 18 13.96 -1.71 1.19
N GLU A 19 14.43 -2.68 1.98
CA GLU A 19 15.65 -3.44 1.68
C GLU A 19 15.36 -4.78 1.01
N ASN A 20 14.34 -5.48 1.47
CA ASN A 20 14.01 -6.84 1.06
C ASN A 20 12.83 -6.88 0.09
N ARG A 21 12.82 -7.89 -0.80
CA ARG A 21 11.66 -8.16 -1.65
C ARG A 21 10.44 -8.44 -0.79
N GLY A 22 9.32 -7.79 -1.12
CA GLY A 22 8.07 -7.87 -0.37
C GLY A 22 7.97 -6.86 0.78
N ASP A 23 9.03 -6.07 1.03
CA ASP A 23 8.95 -4.98 1.99
C ASP A 23 8.01 -3.89 1.45
N ARG A 24 7.09 -3.45 2.29
CA ARG A 24 6.01 -2.55 1.92
C ARG A 24 5.78 -1.52 3.01
N VAL A 25 5.59 -0.28 2.58
CA VAL A 25 5.12 0.82 3.42
C VAL A 25 3.86 1.41 2.80
N SER A 26 2.93 1.81 3.65
CA SER A 26 1.73 2.51 3.22
C SER A 26 1.28 3.47 4.29
N GLY A 27 0.72 4.60 3.88
CA GLY A 27 0.29 5.61 4.82
C GLY A 27 -0.27 6.87 4.19
N LEU A 28 -0.79 7.74 5.06
CA LEU A 28 -1.25 9.06 4.67
C LEU A 28 -0.05 10.01 4.61
N ILE A 29 0.17 10.65 3.46
CA ILE A 29 1.24 11.61 3.27
C ILE A 29 0.94 12.86 4.08
N THR A 30 1.84 13.22 4.97
CA THR A 30 1.77 14.46 5.74
C THR A 30 2.54 15.58 5.04
N ALA A 31 3.64 15.26 4.38
CA ALA A 31 4.43 16.19 3.58
C ALA A 31 5.31 15.48 2.55
N VAL A 32 5.61 16.17 1.44
CA VAL A 32 6.64 15.76 0.47
C VAL A 32 7.70 16.84 0.41
N ARG A 33 8.97 16.46 0.58
CA ARG A 33 10.14 17.36 0.60
C ARG A 33 11.21 16.90 -0.36
N SER A 34 12.19 17.78 -0.59
CA SER A 34 13.44 17.42 -1.25
C SER A 34 14.54 17.19 -0.21
N HIS A 35 15.08 15.98 -0.16
CA HIS A 35 16.27 15.67 0.64
C HIS A 35 17.53 15.77 -0.24
N THR A 36 18.56 16.44 0.26
CA THR A 36 19.88 16.52 -0.40
C THR A 36 20.86 15.68 0.39
N PHE A 37 21.43 14.65 -0.23
CA PHE A 37 22.50 13.85 0.36
C PHE A 37 23.83 14.63 0.40
N ASP A 38 24.77 14.16 1.21
CA ASP A 38 26.13 14.73 1.36
C ASP A 38 26.90 14.83 0.02
N ASP A 39 26.63 13.89 -0.90
CA ASP A 39 27.14 13.87 -2.28
C ASP A 39 26.49 14.94 -3.20
N GLY A 40 25.62 15.81 -2.67
CA GLY A 40 24.87 16.83 -3.42
C GLY A 40 23.65 16.29 -4.17
N LYS A 41 23.40 14.98 -4.14
CA LYS A 41 22.28 14.34 -4.85
C LYS A 41 20.94 14.68 -4.18
N LYS A 42 20.03 15.29 -4.97
CA LYS A 42 18.65 15.60 -4.54
C LYS A 42 17.65 14.50 -4.87
N VAL A 43 16.87 14.09 -3.87
CA VAL A 43 15.86 13.04 -3.95
C VAL A 43 14.56 13.46 -3.26
N PRO A 44 13.40 12.95 -3.70
CA PRO A 44 12.15 13.18 -2.99
C PRO A 44 12.13 12.38 -1.68
N GLN A 45 11.63 13.03 -0.63
CA GLN A 45 11.42 12.49 0.70
C GLN A 45 9.92 12.61 1.02
N VAL A 46 9.31 11.49 1.38
CA VAL A 46 7.89 11.40 1.72
C VAL A 46 7.77 11.19 3.22
N LEU A 47 7.11 12.12 3.90
CA LEU A 47 6.72 12.00 5.29
C LEU A 47 5.26 11.52 5.33
N PHE A 48 4.99 10.51 6.14
CA PHE A 48 3.68 9.88 6.19
C PHE A 48 3.37 9.28 7.56
N VAL A 49 2.09 9.11 7.85
CA VAL A 49 1.62 8.33 9.00
C VAL A 49 1.37 6.90 8.53
N ASP A 50 2.08 5.94 9.12
CA ASP A 50 1.99 4.52 8.79
C ASP A 50 0.59 3.98 9.08
N ASP A 51 0.05 3.20 8.14
CA ASP A 51 -1.29 2.64 8.25
C ASP A 51 -1.44 1.61 9.38
N VAL A 52 -0.37 0.85 9.60
CA VAL A 52 -0.32 -0.34 10.45
C VAL A 52 0.05 0.05 11.87
N THR A 53 1.08 0.89 12.02
CA THR A 53 1.57 1.29 13.35
C THR A 53 0.97 2.61 13.84
N GLY A 54 0.51 3.47 12.93
CA GLY A 54 -0.01 4.80 13.26
C GLY A 54 1.09 5.83 13.56
N ASP A 55 2.36 5.47 13.40
CA ASP A 55 3.49 6.34 13.69
C ASP A 55 3.86 7.21 12.48
N GLU A 56 4.44 8.39 12.76
CA GLU A 56 5.08 9.20 11.73
C GLU A 56 6.35 8.51 11.25
N ARG A 57 6.45 8.32 9.93
CA ARG A 57 7.55 7.68 9.25
C ARG A 57 8.00 8.50 8.05
N THR A 58 9.26 8.29 7.67
CA THR A 58 9.89 8.99 6.55
C THR A 58 10.48 7.99 5.58
N TRP A 59 10.12 8.10 4.30
CA TRP A 59 10.68 7.29 3.24
C TRP A 59 11.36 8.15 2.18
N THR A 60 12.61 7.83 1.86
CA THR A 60 13.41 8.57 0.88
C THR A 60 13.55 7.77 -0.40
N ALA A 61 13.04 8.28 -1.51
CA ALA A 61 13.10 7.63 -2.82
C ALA A 61 14.44 7.91 -3.52
N GLY A 62 15.51 7.27 -3.03
CA GLY A 62 16.86 7.41 -3.58
C GLY A 62 17.12 6.68 -4.90
N GLN A 63 16.27 5.71 -5.24
CA GLN A 63 16.37 4.86 -6.42
C GLN A 63 15.69 5.51 -7.64
N VAL A 64 16.27 5.31 -8.83
CA VAL A 64 15.83 5.99 -10.06
C VAL A 64 14.36 5.70 -10.39
N GLN A 65 13.94 4.44 -10.33
CA GLN A 65 12.53 4.08 -10.60
C GLN A 65 11.56 4.73 -9.62
N ALA A 66 11.88 4.72 -8.32
CA ALA A 66 11.03 5.34 -7.30
C ALA A 66 10.90 6.86 -7.53
N LYS A 67 12.01 7.52 -7.88
CA LYS A 67 12.02 8.95 -8.23
C LYS A 67 11.17 9.25 -9.46
N THR A 68 11.28 8.44 -10.52
CA THR A 68 10.47 8.60 -11.74
C THR A 68 8.98 8.47 -11.42
N LYS A 69 8.58 7.38 -10.77
CA LYS A 69 7.17 7.15 -10.42
C LYS A 69 6.58 8.23 -9.52
N LEU A 70 7.32 8.70 -8.51
CA LEU A 70 6.87 9.82 -7.67
C LEU A 70 6.74 11.12 -8.46
N SER A 71 7.62 11.35 -9.44
CA SER A 71 7.56 12.54 -10.30
C SER A 71 6.39 12.52 -11.28
N GLU A 72 5.96 11.32 -11.70
CA GLU A 72 4.78 11.10 -12.55
C GLU A 72 3.48 11.26 -11.76
N LEU A 73 3.39 10.62 -10.59
CA LEU A 73 2.19 10.62 -9.75
C LEU A 73 1.98 11.97 -9.04
N ARG A 74 3.08 12.69 -8.75
CA ARG A 74 3.12 13.96 -8.02
C ARG A 74 2.23 13.90 -6.77
N PRO A 75 2.55 13.04 -5.80
CA PRO A 75 1.79 12.97 -4.56
C PRO A 75 1.87 14.29 -3.79
N GLU A 76 0.77 14.66 -3.15
CA GLU A 76 0.65 15.85 -2.32
C GLU A 76 0.34 15.49 -0.86
N ALA A 77 0.48 16.45 0.05
CA ALA A 77 0.07 16.27 1.44
C ALA A 77 -1.44 16.03 1.50
N GLY A 78 -1.85 15.01 2.25
CA GLY A 78 -3.24 14.55 2.34
C GLY A 78 -3.58 13.40 1.38
N ASP A 79 -2.70 13.05 0.44
CA ASP A 79 -2.86 11.84 -0.36
C ASP A 79 -2.43 10.61 0.43
N TRP A 80 -2.96 9.45 0.06
CA TRP A 80 -2.46 8.18 0.59
C TRP A 80 -1.55 7.52 -0.43
N PHE A 81 -0.47 6.90 0.02
CA PHE A 81 0.41 6.13 -0.86
C PHE A 81 0.75 4.76 -0.30
N SER A 82 1.15 3.88 -1.21
CA SER A 82 1.70 2.56 -0.91
C SER A 82 2.92 2.36 -1.79
N ALA A 83 4.07 2.06 -1.17
CA ALA A 83 5.30 1.73 -1.85
C ALA A 83 5.75 0.32 -1.44
N GLU A 84 5.93 -0.55 -2.42
CA GLU A 84 6.35 -1.94 -2.25
C GLU A 84 7.59 -2.23 -3.09
N LEU A 85 8.57 -2.92 -2.51
CA LEU A 85 9.73 -3.45 -3.22
C LEU A 85 9.37 -4.81 -3.83
N THR A 86 8.94 -4.80 -5.10
CA THR A 86 8.40 -5.98 -5.79
C THR A 86 9.48 -6.96 -6.25
N ASP A 87 10.60 -6.44 -6.72
CA ASP A 87 11.69 -7.29 -7.25
C ASP A 87 13.06 -6.60 -7.14
N ILE A 88 14.12 -7.41 -7.12
CA ILE A 88 15.50 -6.95 -7.10
C ILE A 88 16.25 -7.70 -8.21
N GLU A 89 16.30 -7.10 -9.38
CA GLU A 89 16.96 -7.66 -10.54
C GLU A 89 18.48 -7.48 -10.40
N ARG A 90 19.22 -8.58 -10.32
CA ARG A 90 20.69 -8.55 -10.44
C ARG A 90 21.08 -8.45 -11.91
N ARG A 91 21.75 -7.35 -12.29
CA ARG A 91 22.32 -7.14 -13.62
C ARG A 91 23.81 -7.50 -13.67
N ALA A 92 24.28 -7.69 -14.90
CA ALA A 92 25.70 -7.88 -15.18
C ALA A 92 26.55 -6.72 -14.62
N GLY A 93 27.71 -7.06 -14.07
CA GLY A 93 28.62 -6.08 -13.45
C GLY A 93 28.28 -5.72 -12.00
N GLY A 94 27.52 -6.55 -11.28
CA GLY A 94 27.26 -6.38 -9.84
C GLY A 94 26.20 -5.32 -9.50
N LYS A 95 25.58 -4.71 -10.51
CA LYS A 95 24.53 -3.69 -10.33
C LYS A 95 23.19 -4.37 -10.05
N THR A 96 22.45 -3.88 -9.08
CA THR A 96 21.08 -4.31 -8.79
C THR A 96 20.09 -3.23 -9.17
N LEU A 97 19.04 -3.59 -9.90
CA LEU A 97 17.89 -2.73 -10.15
C LEU A 97 16.76 -3.15 -9.22
N LYS A 98 16.39 -2.25 -8.31
CA LYS A 98 15.22 -2.43 -7.44
C LYS A 98 13.96 -1.98 -8.18
N HIS A 99 12.97 -2.86 -8.27
CA HIS A 99 11.66 -2.58 -8.82
C HIS A 99 10.72 -2.18 -7.69
N PHE A 100 10.14 -1.00 -7.82
CA PHE A 100 9.17 -0.49 -6.84
C PHE A 100 7.79 -0.42 -7.48
N SER A 101 6.77 -0.96 -6.80
CA SER A 101 5.38 -0.60 -7.06
C SER A 101 5.03 0.59 -6.17
N ILE A 102 4.59 1.69 -6.77
CA ILE A 102 4.16 2.88 -6.04
C ILE A 102 2.77 3.20 -6.52
N GLU A 103 1.84 3.30 -5.58
CA GLU A 103 0.45 3.64 -5.80
C GLU A 103 0.14 4.88 -4.95
N VAL A 104 -0.56 5.85 -5.54
CA VAL A 104 -0.99 7.07 -4.85
C VAL A 104 -2.49 7.22 -5.08
N ASN A 105 -3.23 7.33 -3.99
CA ASN A 105 -4.66 7.61 -3.98
C ASN A 105 -4.87 9.06 -3.57
N ARG A 106 -5.44 9.85 -4.49
CA ARG A 106 -5.73 11.26 -4.24
C ARG A 106 -6.99 11.41 -3.40
N GLY A 107 -6.94 12.25 -2.37
CA GLY A 107 -8.08 12.52 -1.49
C GLY A 107 -8.18 11.61 -0.26
N GLY A 108 -7.05 11.10 0.23
CA GLY A 108 -6.95 10.40 1.51
C GLY A 108 -6.85 8.88 1.41
N ARG A 109 -6.85 8.20 2.57
CA ARG A 109 -6.76 6.74 2.68
C ARG A 109 -7.83 6.13 1.76
N PRO A 110 -7.46 5.22 0.82
CA PRO A 110 -8.47 4.51 0.05
C PRO A 110 -9.38 3.84 1.07
N ALA A 111 -10.68 4.13 1.01
CA ALA A 111 -11.63 3.48 1.88
C ALA A 111 -11.36 1.99 1.80
N ALA A 112 -11.10 1.34 2.94
CA ALA A 112 -10.75 -0.08 3.03
C ALA A 112 -11.81 -1.03 2.43
N GLY A 113 -12.88 -0.49 1.82
CA GLY A 113 -13.88 -1.21 1.05
C GLY A 113 -13.64 -1.35 -0.46
N ALA A 114 -12.69 -0.65 -1.09
CA ALA A 114 -12.59 -0.72 -2.57
C ALA A 114 -11.95 -2.02 -3.10
N ALA A 115 -10.95 -2.58 -2.42
CA ALA A 115 -10.35 -3.87 -2.80
C ALA A 115 -11.15 -5.08 -2.26
N ALA A 116 -11.85 -4.93 -1.14
CA ALA A 116 -12.71 -5.97 -0.58
C ALA A 116 -14.08 -6.07 -1.28
N ALA A 117 -14.61 -4.97 -1.83
CA ALA A 117 -15.87 -5.02 -2.59
C ALA A 117 -15.73 -5.74 -3.94
N GLY A 118 -14.57 -5.69 -4.58
CA GLY A 118 -14.31 -6.46 -5.81
C GLY A 118 -14.23 -7.97 -5.58
N ALA A 119 -13.54 -8.40 -4.52
CA ALA A 119 -13.41 -9.81 -4.18
C ALA A 119 -14.68 -10.40 -3.55
N ALA A 120 -15.37 -9.64 -2.68
CA ALA A 120 -16.63 -10.09 -2.08
C ALA A 120 -17.79 -10.12 -3.09
N ALA A 121 -17.88 -9.17 -4.02
CA ALA A 121 -18.88 -9.21 -5.09
C ALA A 121 -18.62 -10.35 -6.08
N ALA A 122 -17.36 -10.65 -6.39
CA ALA A 122 -17.01 -11.81 -7.21
C ALA A 122 -17.36 -13.13 -6.51
N GLN A 123 -17.06 -13.28 -5.22
CA GLN A 123 -17.41 -14.48 -4.44
C GLN A 123 -18.91 -14.64 -4.18
N GLN A 124 -19.65 -13.54 -3.98
CA GLN A 124 -21.11 -13.58 -3.83
C GLN A 124 -21.82 -13.90 -5.14
N THR A 125 -21.30 -13.42 -6.27
CA THR A 125 -21.84 -13.78 -7.59
C THR A 125 -21.55 -15.25 -7.92
N ASP A 126 -20.36 -15.75 -7.57
CA ASP A 126 -19.98 -17.15 -7.79
C ASP A 126 -20.84 -18.11 -6.94
N MET A 127 -21.03 -17.84 -5.65
CA MET A 127 -21.90 -18.64 -4.79
C MET A 127 -23.38 -18.59 -5.21
N ALA A 128 -23.90 -17.41 -5.58
CA ALA A 128 -25.28 -17.30 -6.07
C ALA A 128 -25.49 -18.08 -7.38
N SER A 129 -24.49 -18.10 -8.26
CA SER A 129 -24.49 -18.86 -9.52
C SER A 129 -24.40 -20.36 -9.28
N VAL A 130 -23.64 -20.79 -8.26
CA VAL A 130 -23.58 -22.18 -7.80
C VAL A 130 -24.95 -22.61 -7.28
N PHE A 131 -25.58 -21.82 -6.40
CA PHE A 131 -26.93 -22.11 -5.91
C PHE A 131 -27.98 -22.10 -7.03
N ALA A 132 -27.85 -21.24 -8.05
CA ALA A 132 -28.76 -21.22 -9.19
C ALA A 132 -28.65 -22.48 -10.07
N ASN A 133 -27.48 -23.11 -10.15
CA ASN A 133 -27.23 -24.31 -10.95
C ASN A 133 -27.42 -25.64 -10.20
N LEU A 134 -27.76 -25.61 -8.90
CA LEU A 134 -28.08 -26.82 -8.15
C LEU A 134 -29.46 -27.37 -8.56
N THR A 135 -29.54 -28.68 -8.79
CA THR A 135 -30.81 -29.35 -9.04
C THR A 135 -31.70 -29.30 -7.79
N PRO A 136 -33.04 -29.34 -7.93
CA PRO A 136 -33.97 -29.33 -6.80
C PRO A 136 -33.70 -30.45 -5.78
N GLU A 137 -33.20 -31.60 -6.23
CA GLU A 137 -32.82 -32.73 -5.36
C GLU A 137 -31.59 -32.40 -4.50
N GLN A 138 -30.59 -31.71 -5.05
CA GLN A 138 -29.38 -31.29 -4.31
C GLN A 138 -29.69 -30.19 -3.28
N ARG A 139 -30.65 -29.31 -3.57
CA ARG A 139 -31.12 -28.29 -2.62
C ARG A 139 -31.84 -28.91 -1.42
N ALA A 140 -32.65 -29.95 -1.65
CA ALA A 140 -33.35 -30.65 -0.58
C ALA A 140 -32.38 -31.40 0.36
N ALA A 141 -31.32 -32.00 -0.20
CA ALA A 141 -30.30 -32.69 0.59
C ALA A 141 -29.52 -31.76 1.55
N LEU A 142 -29.18 -30.55 1.09
CA LEU A 142 -28.50 -29.53 1.92
C LEU A 142 -29.39 -29.01 3.06
N GLN A 143 -30.70 -28.86 2.83
CA GLN A 143 -31.63 -28.46 3.89
C GLN A 143 -31.87 -29.57 4.92
N GLN A 144 -31.83 -30.85 4.50
CA GLN A 144 -31.95 -31.99 5.42
C GLN A 144 -30.70 -32.16 6.30
N GLN A 145 -29.50 -31.86 5.79
CA GLN A 145 -28.27 -31.89 6.60
C GLN A 145 -28.23 -30.81 7.69
N ALA A 146 -28.89 -29.67 7.49
CA ALA A 146 -29.00 -28.62 8.51
C ALA A 146 -30.01 -28.96 9.62
N ALA A 147 -30.99 -29.84 9.34
CA ALA A 147 -32.04 -30.23 10.29
C ALA A 147 -31.66 -31.44 11.18
N THR A 148 -30.48 -32.05 10.97
CA THR A 148 -30.00 -33.25 11.68
C THR A 148 -28.82 -32.96 12.61
N ALA A 149 -28.62 -31.71 13.03
CA ALA A 149 -27.76 -31.41 14.17
C ALA A 149 -28.61 -31.49 15.45
N PRO A 150 -28.31 -32.42 16.39
CA PRO A 150 -29.06 -32.47 17.65
C PRO A 150 -28.80 -31.19 18.47
N PRO A 151 -29.80 -30.66 19.18
CA PRO A 151 -29.53 -29.61 20.17
C PRO A 151 -28.68 -30.22 21.29
N PHE A 152 -27.59 -29.53 21.64
CA PHE A 152 -26.85 -29.77 22.88
C PHE A 152 -27.67 -29.34 24.10
#